data_AF-A0A8S9MQR6-F1
#
_entry.id   AF-A0A8S9MQR6-F1
#
_cell.length_a   1.000
_cell.length_b   1.000
_cell.length_c   1.000
_cell.angle_alpha   90.00
_cell.angle_beta   90.00
_cell.angle_gamma   90.00
#
_symmetry.space_group_name_H-M   'P 1'
#
loop_
_entity.id
_entity.type
_entity.pdbx_description
1 polymer ?
#
loop_
_entity_poly.entity_id
_entity_poly.type
_entity_poly.pdbx_seq_one_letter_code
_entity_poly.pdbx_strand_id
1 'polypeptide(L)'
;MLQSGDGGENHDVYLRLPVTVLAAFCRVPEIASSVEMVSQIPLILEIMSKATNILEERYKLLYLVSTACEAGVMALINSGGLRVIAPQMSDLPDGSHAMEVAIKILQLLVSKLSSESMNIDRFFELSLVVADVARQFAVLHNALKFEALHLLSAVFCSDYSLSS
;
A
#
# COMPACT_ATOMS: atom_id res chain seq x y z
N MET A 1 5.31 -27.05 35.23
CA MET A 1 6.02 -27.45 34.00
C MET A 1 5.86 -26.32 33.00
N LEU A 2 7.00 -25.71 32.66
CA LEU A 2 7.36 -24.82 31.55
C LEU A 2 6.24 -24.10 30.77
N GLN A 3 6.24 -22.77 30.90
CA GLN A 3 5.76 -21.83 29.88
C GLN A 3 6.59 -21.99 28.61
N SER A 4 5.90 -22.09 27.47
CA SER A 4 6.51 -22.14 26.15
C SER A 4 6.07 -20.91 25.35
N GLY A 5 7.02 -20.04 25.03
CA GLY A 5 7.03 -19.34 23.73
C GLY A 5 6.68 -17.85 23.67
N ASP A 6 7.34 -17.00 24.48
CA ASP A 6 7.40 -15.54 24.26
C ASP A 6 8.43 -15.15 23.16
N GLY A 7 8.35 -15.83 22.01
CA GLY A 7 9.33 -15.67 20.92
C GLY A 7 8.88 -14.75 19.78
N GLY A 8 7.59 -14.42 19.72
CA GLY A 8 6.98 -13.68 18.62
C GLY A 8 7.06 -12.17 18.76
N GLU A 9 6.90 -11.64 19.98
CA GLU A 9 6.79 -10.19 20.22
C GLU A 9 8.12 -9.44 19.99
N ASN A 10 9.26 -10.14 20.05
CA ASN A 10 10.57 -9.52 19.97
C ASN A 10 11.04 -9.26 18.53
N HIS A 11 10.67 -10.12 17.56
CA HIS A 11 11.11 -10.02 16.16
C HIS A 11 10.63 -8.72 15.48
N ASP A 12 9.44 -8.26 15.89
CA ASP A 12 8.81 -7.05 15.37
C ASP A 12 9.54 -5.76 15.76
N VAL A 13 10.15 -5.72 16.95
CA VAL A 13 10.97 -4.59 17.40
C VAL A 13 12.26 -4.51 16.59
N TYR A 14 12.87 -5.66 16.27
CA TYR A 14 14.10 -5.72 15.47
C TYR A 14 13.87 -5.33 14.01
N LEU A 15 12.68 -5.58 13.43
CA LEU A 15 12.36 -5.15 12.07
C LEU A 15 11.95 -3.67 11.99
N ARG A 16 11.48 -3.08 13.09
CA ARG A 16 11.05 -1.67 13.10
C ARG A 16 12.20 -0.71 12.82
N LEU A 17 13.35 -0.91 13.45
CA LEU A 17 14.49 0.00 13.33
C LEU A 17 15.06 0.04 11.89
N PRO A 18 15.36 -1.09 11.22
CA PRO A 18 15.79 -1.10 9.82
C PRO A 18 14.78 -0.43 8.88
N VAL A 19 13.48 -0.74 9.01
CA VAL A 19 12.44 -0.14 8.15
C VAL A 19 12.36 1.37 8.36
N THR A 20 12.45 1.84 9.60
CA THR A 20 12.44 3.28 9.92
C THR A 20 13.66 3.99 9.33
N VAL A 21 14.84 3.39 9.44
CA VAL A 21 16.09 3.93 8.89
C VAL A 21 16.03 3.98 7.35
N LEU A 22 15.54 2.92 6.71
CA LEU A 22 15.33 2.88 5.27
C LEU A 22 14.32 3.93 4.81
N ALA A 23 13.19 4.08 5.50
CA ALA A 23 12.20 5.10 5.21
C ALA A 23 12.77 6.52 5.35
N ALA A 24 13.64 6.75 6.34
CA ALA A 24 14.34 8.02 6.50
C ALA A 24 15.30 8.30 5.33
N PHE A 25 16.07 7.31 4.88
CA PHE A 25 16.94 7.44 3.71
C PHE A 25 16.17 7.68 2.42
N CYS A 26 15.03 7.00 2.23
CA CYS A 26 14.18 7.17 1.06
C CYS A 26 13.47 8.54 1.00
N ARG A 27 13.67 9.43 1.97
CA ARG A 27 13.30 10.84 1.80
C ARG A 27 14.21 11.57 0.80
N VAL A 28 15.38 11.00 0.50
CA VAL A 28 16.28 11.46 -0.56
C VAL A 28 15.88 10.77 -1.87
N PRO A 29 15.38 11.48 -2.89
CA PRO A 29 14.85 10.88 -4.11
C PRO A 29 15.84 9.97 -4.85
N GLU A 30 17.13 10.34 -4.87
CA GLU A 30 18.19 9.55 -5.51
C GLU A 30 18.34 8.18 -4.84
N ILE A 31 18.18 8.11 -3.52
CA ILE A 31 18.20 6.84 -2.77
C ILE A 31 16.90 6.07 -3.02
N ALA A 32 15.75 6.73 -2.91
CA ALA A 32 14.45 6.09 -3.10
C ALA A 32 14.29 5.49 -4.51
N SER A 33 14.86 6.14 -5.52
CA SER A 33 14.82 5.69 -6.92
C SER A 33 15.86 4.62 -7.27
N SER A 34 16.71 4.21 -6.32
CA SER A 34 17.79 3.25 -6.58
C SER A 34 17.24 1.85 -6.89
N VAL A 35 18.01 1.08 -7.67
CA VAL A 35 17.66 -0.31 -8.04
C VAL A 35 17.52 -1.17 -6.79
N GLU A 36 18.38 -0.95 -5.79
CA GLU A 36 18.35 -1.65 -4.52
C GLU A 36 17.01 -1.41 -3.82
N MET A 37 16.54 -0.16 -3.71
CA MET A 37 15.27 0.16 -3.05
C MET A 37 14.06 -0.40 -3.80
N VAL A 38 14.03 -0.27 -5.12
CA VAL A 38 12.96 -0.83 -5.96
C VAL A 38 12.89 -2.37 -5.79
N SER A 39 14.03 -3.04 -5.69
CA SER A 39 14.09 -4.50 -5.50
C SER A 39 13.58 -4.99 -4.14
N GLN A 40 13.46 -4.10 -3.14
CA GLN A 40 12.93 -4.46 -1.81
C GLN A 40 11.40 -4.48 -1.75
N ILE A 41 10.70 -3.87 -2.73
CA ILE A 41 9.23 -3.76 -2.72
C ILE A 41 8.53 -5.12 -2.53
N PRO A 42 8.86 -6.19 -3.29
CA PRO A 42 8.21 -7.48 -3.12
C PRO A 42 8.37 -8.05 -1.72
N LEU A 43 9.56 -7.92 -1.13
CA LEU A 43 9.86 -8.40 0.22
C LEU A 43 9.07 -7.62 1.28
N ILE A 44 8.97 -6.30 1.14
CA ILE A 44 8.19 -5.45 2.05
C ILE A 44 6.71 -5.86 2.01
N LEU A 45 6.15 -6.08 0.82
CA LEU A 45 4.77 -6.56 0.67
C LEU A 45 4.57 -7.95 1.25
N GLU A 46 5.53 -8.86 1.06
CA GLU A 46 5.48 -10.19 1.66
C GLU A 46 5.42 -10.10 3.19
N ILE A 47 6.29 -9.28 3.79
CA ILE A 47 6.29 -9.01 5.24
C ILE A 47 4.94 -8.44 5.66
N MET A 48 4.42 -7.44 4.93
CA MET A 48 3.11 -6.85 5.23
C MET A 48 2.01 -7.90 5.21
N SER A 49 1.94 -8.77 4.20
CA SER A 49 0.90 -9.79 4.08
C SER A 49 0.88 -10.83 5.20
N LYS A 50 2.01 -11.04 5.88
CA LYS A 50 2.18 -12.03 6.95
C LYS A 50 2.16 -11.40 8.35
N ALA A 51 2.44 -10.10 8.44
CA ALA A 51 2.57 -9.40 9.70
C ALA A 51 1.19 -9.14 10.31
N THR A 52 1.04 -9.49 11.59
CA THR A 52 -0.11 -9.10 12.41
C THR A 52 0.06 -7.67 12.94
N ASN A 53 1.28 -7.11 12.90
CA ASN A 53 1.55 -5.75 13.30
C ASN A 53 1.52 -4.78 12.11
N ILE A 54 0.76 -3.70 12.27
CA ILE A 54 0.76 -2.60 11.30
C ILE A 54 1.90 -1.66 11.64
N LEU A 55 2.87 -1.56 10.73
CA LEU A 55 3.97 -0.62 10.85
C LEU A 55 3.83 0.49 9.80
N GLU A 56 3.51 1.70 10.26
CA GLU A 56 3.35 2.90 9.42
C GLU A 56 4.55 3.16 8.51
N GLU A 57 5.76 2.87 8.99
CA GLU A 57 7.00 3.05 8.22
C GLU A 57 7.09 2.16 6.98
N ARG A 58 6.38 1.00 6.95
CA ARG A 58 6.30 0.16 5.75
C ARG A 58 5.51 0.86 4.63
N TYR A 59 4.39 1.48 4.98
CA TYR A 59 3.59 2.27 4.05
C TYR A 59 4.37 3.49 3.54
N LYS A 60 5.04 4.22 4.43
CA LYS A 60 5.88 5.36 4.04
C LYS A 60 6.99 4.95 3.09
N LEU A 61 7.70 3.86 3.38
CA LEU A 61 8.76 3.35 2.53
C LEU A 61 8.24 3.01 1.12
N LEU A 62 7.14 2.26 1.03
CA LEU A 62 6.50 1.94 -0.26
C LEU A 62 6.10 3.21 -1.02
N TYR A 63 5.47 4.17 -0.34
CA TYR A 63 5.07 5.43 -0.97
C TYR A 63 6.26 6.23 -1.50
N LEU A 64 7.34 6.36 -0.73
CA LEU A 64 8.54 7.09 -1.14
C LEU A 64 9.21 6.46 -2.36
N VAL A 65 9.41 5.13 -2.36
CA VAL A 65 10.04 4.42 -3.48
C VAL A 65 9.15 4.49 -4.73
N SER A 66 7.84 4.28 -4.59
CA SER A 66 6.93 4.29 -5.74
C SER A 66 6.69 5.67 -6.34
N THR A 67 6.84 6.75 -5.57
CA THR A 67 6.74 8.13 -6.09
C THR A 67 8.05 8.65 -6.67
N ALA A 68 9.19 8.07 -6.29
CA ALA A 68 10.51 8.52 -6.74
C ALA A 68 10.83 8.13 -8.19
N CYS A 69 10.32 7.00 -8.69
CA CYS A 69 10.57 6.57 -10.07
C CYS A 69 9.48 5.65 -10.63
N GLU A 70 9.38 5.57 -11.97
CA GLU A 70 8.41 4.71 -12.65
C GLU A 70 8.64 3.22 -12.36
N ALA A 71 9.90 2.79 -12.29
CA ALA A 71 10.23 1.41 -11.92
C ALA A 71 9.70 1.04 -10.53
N GLY A 72 9.70 1.98 -9.57
CA GLY A 72 9.19 1.77 -8.21
C GLY A 72 7.68 1.55 -8.17
N VAL A 73 6.90 2.35 -8.90
CA VAL A 73 5.44 2.12 -8.97
C VAL A 73 5.11 0.85 -9.73
N MET A 74 5.82 0.56 -10.83
CA MET A 74 5.62 -0.67 -11.60
C MET A 74 5.98 -1.93 -10.81
N ALA A 75 7.06 -1.91 -10.04
CA ALA A 75 7.42 -2.99 -9.13
C ALA A 75 6.33 -3.22 -8.07
N LEU A 76 5.73 -2.15 -7.53
CA LEU A 76 4.64 -2.26 -6.56
C LEU A 76 3.37 -2.85 -7.18
N ILE A 77 3.01 -2.43 -8.40
CA ILE A 77 1.89 -3.00 -9.16
C ILE A 77 2.15 -4.49 -9.43
N ASN A 78 3.30 -4.84 -9.98
CA ASN A 78 3.63 -6.21 -10.40
C ASN A 78 3.79 -7.19 -9.23
N SER A 79 4.10 -6.67 -8.04
CA SER A 79 4.20 -7.47 -6.81
C SER A 79 2.84 -7.66 -6.11
N GLY A 80 1.75 -7.12 -6.66
CA GLY A 80 0.40 -7.24 -6.08
C GLY A 80 0.12 -6.23 -4.96
N GLY A 81 0.69 -5.03 -5.04
CA GLY A 81 0.51 -3.98 -4.03
C GLY A 81 -0.96 -3.68 -3.72
N LEU A 82 -1.84 -3.66 -4.73
CA LEU A 82 -3.28 -3.50 -4.53
C LEU A 82 -3.89 -4.63 -3.69
N ARG A 83 -3.54 -5.88 -3.99
CA ARG A 83 -4.03 -7.09 -3.30
C ARG A 83 -3.63 -7.14 -1.83
N VAL A 84 -2.47 -6.58 -1.49
CA VAL A 84 -1.96 -6.56 -0.10
C VAL A 84 -2.49 -5.35 0.66
N ILE A 85 -2.42 -4.16 0.06
CA ILE A 85 -2.72 -2.90 0.76
C ILE A 85 -4.22 -2.72 1.00
N ALA A 86 -5.07 -3.00 0.00
CA ALA A 86 -6.50 -2.73 0.14
C ALA A 86 -7.16 -3.49 1.30
N PRO A 87 -6.99 -4.82 1.46
CA PRO A 87 -7.59 -5.55 2.57
C PRO A 87 -7.08 -5.08 3.95
N GLN A 88 -5.81 -4.69 4.04
CA GLN A 88 -5.20 -4.22 5.29
C GLN A 88 -5.73 -2.88 5.77
N MET A 89 -6.39 -2.11 4.91
CA MET A 89 -7.05 -0.88 5.33
C MET A 89 -8.15 -1.13 6.37
N SER A 90 -8.65 -2.36 6.52
CA SER A 90 -9.59 -2.71 7.60
C SER A 90 -8.96 -2.67 9.00
N ASP A 91 -7.67 -2.94 9.09
CA ASP A 91 -6.95 -3.03 10.35
C ASP A 91 -6.33 -1.68 10.77
N LEU A 92 -6.27 -0.71 9.84
CA LEU A 92 -5.74 0.63 10.09
C LEU A 92 -6.72 1.46 10.92
N PRO A 93 -6.26 2.18 11.96
CA PRO A 93 -7.13 3.10 12.70
C PRO A 93 -7.69 4.20 11.79
N ASP A 94 -8.98 4.46 11.90
CA ASP A 94 -9.67 5.49 11.11
C ASP A 94 -9.02 6.87 11.29
N GLY A 95 -8.72 7.54 10.18
CA GLY A 95 -8.07 8.86 10.23
C GLY A 95 -6.58 8.85 10.57
N SER A 96 -5.96 7.68 10.75
CA SER A 96 -4.51 7.60 11.00
C SER A 96 -3.68 8.03 9.79
N HIS A 97 -2.43 8.41 10.04
CA HIS A 97 -1.51 8.73 8.96
C HIS A 97 -1.20 7.50 8.08
N ALA A 98 -1.15 6.29 8.66
CA ALA A 98 -1.03 5.06 7.89
C ALA A 98 -2.18 4.88 6.88
N MET A 99 -3.42 5.19 7.29
CA MET A 99 -4.59 5.18 6.40
C MET A 99 -4.43 6.20 5.26
N GLU A 100 -4.00 7.42 5.57
CA GLU A 100 -3.75 8.46 4.57
C GLU A 100 -2.72 8.00 3.53
N VAL A 101 -1.59 7.44 3.99
CA VAL A 101 -0.54 6.94 3.09
C VAL A 101 -1.04 5.74 2.28
N ALA A 102 -1.83 4.84 2.85
CA ALA A 102 -2.43 3.73 2.12
C ALA A 102 -3.34 4.23 0.97
N ILE A 103 -4.22 5.20 1.23
CA ILE A 103 -5.08 5.81 0.20
C ILE A 103 -4.23 6.44 -0.92
N LYS A 104 -3.18 7.19 -0.56
CA LYS A 104 -2.27 7.81 -1.53
C LYS A 104 -1.54 6.78 -2.40
N ILE A 105 -1.11 5.66 -1.81
CA ILE A 105 -0.51 4.56 -2.58
C ILE A 105 -1.54 3.98 -3.55
N LEU A 106 -2.76 3.69 -3.10
CA LEU A 106 -3.80 3.13 -3.97
C LEU A 106 -4.16 4.09 -5.12
N GLN A 107 -4.26 5.40 -4.86
CA GLN A 107 -4.45 6.42 -5.89
C GLN A 107 -3.31 6.40 -6.92
N LEU A 108 -2.05 6.34 -6.47
CA LEU A 108 -0.89 6.24 -7.34
C LEU A 108 -0.95 4.99 -8.24
N LEU A 109 -1.24 3.83 -7.66
CA LEU A 109 -1.29 2.56 -8.38
C LEU A 109 -2.44 2.53 -9.41
N VAL A 110 -3.65 2.95 -9.02
CA VAL A 110 -4.80 3.02 -9.92
C VAL A 110 -4.53 3.97 -11.09
N SER A 111 -3.90 5.12 -10.84
CA SER A 111 -3.58 6.09 -11.90
C SER A 111 -2.58 5.56 -12.94
N LYS A 112 -1.79 4.53 -12.58
CA LYS A 112 -0.82 3.90 -13.49
C LYS A 112 -1.43 2.72 -14.23
N LEU A 113 -2.37 2.00 -13.61
CA LEU A 113 -3.13 0.94 -14.27
C LEU A 113 -4.00 1.44 -15.42
N SER A 114 -4.39 2.72 -15.46
CA SER A 114 -5.16 3.27 -16.59
C SER A 114 -4.37 3.31 -17.89
N SER A 115 -3.04 3.24 -17.80
CA SER A 115 -2.15 3.22 -18.96
C SER A 115 -1.76 1.81 -19.42
N GLU A 116 -2.18 0.76 -18.70
CA GLU A 116 -1.83 -0.63 -19.00
C GLU A 116 -3.01 -1.46 -19.51
N SER A 117 -2.71 -2.53 -20.25
CA SER A 117 -3.73 -3.50 -20.67
C SER A 117 -4.29 -4.26 -19.46
N MET A 118 -5.60 -4.15 -19.24
CA MET A 118 -6.27 -4.81 -18.12
C MET A 118 -6.35 -6.33 -18.31
N ASN A 119 -6.13 -7.09 -17.25
CA ASN A 119 -6.33 -8.53 -17.20
C ASN A 119 -7.24 -8.92 -16.01
N ILE A 120 -7.64 -10.20 -15.93
CA ILE A 120 -8.57 -10.69 -14.90
C ILE A 120 -8.02 -10.47 -13.49
N ASP A 121 -6.72 -10.67 -13.27
CA ASP A 121 -6.10 -10.49 -11.95
C ASP A 121 -6.16 -9.02 -11.51
N ARG A 122 -5.93 -8.08 -12.44
CA ARG A 122 -6.04 -6.64 -12.18
C ARG A 122 -7.47 -6.20 -11.90
N PHE A 123 -8.46 -6.76 -12.61
CA PHE A 123 -9.88 -6.53 -12.30
C PHE A 123 -10.24 -7.02 -10.90
N PHE A 124 -9.74 -8.19 -10.50
CA PHE A 124 -9.94 -8.70 -9.14
C PHE A 124 -9.29 -7.78 -8.10
N GLU A 125 -8.06 -7.34 -8.33
CA GLU A 125 -7.37 -6.37 -7.46
C GLU A 125 -8.12 -5.06 -7.32
N LEU A 126 -8.63 -4.50 -8.42
CA LEU A 126 -9.46 -3.28 -8.40
C LEU A 126 -10.77 -3.50 -7.64
N SER A 127 -11.36 -4.69 -7.74
CA SER A 127 -12.58 -5.02 -6.99
C SER A 127 -12.34 -5.01 -5.48
N LEU A 128 -11.18 -5.47 -5.01
CA LEU A 128 -10.77 -5.37 -3.60
C LEU A 128 -10.62 -3.90 -3.18
N VAL A 129 -9.95 -3.09 -4.00
CA VAL A 129 -9.80 -1.64 -3.75
C VAL A 129 -11.16 -0.96 -3.60
N VAL A 130 -12.09 -1.23 -4.53
CA VAL A 130 -13.44 -0.64 -4.46
C VAL A 130 -14.15 -1.03 -3.18
N ALA A 131 -14.12 -2.31 -2.80
CA ALA A 131 -14.78 -2.80 -1.59
C ALA A 131 -14.22 -2.15 -0.32
N ASP A 132 -12.90 -2.16 -0.16
CA ASP A 132 -12.25 -1.62 1.04
C ASP A 132 -12.33 -0.09 1.13
N VAL A 133 -12.14 0.62 0.01
CA VAL A 133 -12.21 2.08 -0.01
C VAL A 133 -13.65 2.56 0.18
N ALA A 134 -14.66 1.87 -0.37
CA ALA A 134 -16.07 2.19 -0.12
C ALA A 134 -16.46 2.03 1.35
N ARG A 135 -15.97 0.97 2.00
CA ARG A 135 -16.13 0.78 3.45
C ARG A 135 -15.48 1.94 4.22
N GLN A 136 -14.26 2.34 3.85
CA GLN A 136 -13.57 3.47 4.48
C GLN A 136 -14.30 4.80 4.25
N PHE A 137 -14.80 5.04 3.04
CA PHE A 137 -15.64 6.19 2.75
C PHE A 137 -16.89 6.26 3.65
N ALA A 138 -17.50 5.11 3.97
CA ALA A 138 -18.69 5.05 4.81
C ALA A 138 -18.40 5.46 6.26
N VAL A 139 -17.25 5.06 6.82
CA VAL A 139 -16.90 5.29 8.25
C VAL A 139 -16.13 6.60 8.51
N LEU A 140 -15.42 7.13 7.51
CA LEU A 140 -14.63 8.36 7.68
C LEU A 140 -15.52 9.61 7.74
N HIS A 141 -15.17 10.51 8.68
CA HIS A 141 -15.81 11.81 8.90
C HIS A 141 -14.84 13.00 8.82
N ASN A 142 -13.68 12.80 8.19
CA ASN A 142 -12.63 13.81 8.03
C ASN A 142 -12.25 13.98 6.54
N ALA A 143 -11.17 14.73 6.26
CA ALA A 143 -10.69 14.99 4.90
C ALA A 143 -10.42 13.71 4.09
N LEU A 144 -10.00 12.61 4.73
CA LEU A 144 -9.74 11.33 4.05
C LEU A 144 -10.99 10.73 3.42
N LYS A 145 -12.19 11.11 3.86
CA LYS A 145 -13.44 10.72 3.20
C LYS A 145 -13.47 11.22 1.75
N PHE A 146 -13.01 12.44 1.50
CA PHE A 146 -12.97 13.01 0.15
C PHE A 146 -11.88 12.35 -0.70
N GLU A 147 -10.75 11.97 -0.09
CA GLU A 147 -9.70 11.21 -0.77
C GLU A 147 -10.17 9.80 -1.17
N ALA A 148 -10.91 9.13 -0.28
CA ALA A 148 -11.55 7.85 -0.57
C ALA A 148 -12.59 7.97 -1.69
N LEU A 149 -13.42 9.02 -1.66
CA LEU A 149 -14.38 9.29 -2.73
C LEU A 149 -13.68 9.56 -4.07
N HIS A 150 -12.62 10.37 -4.06
CA HIS A 150 -11.84 10.67 -5.26
C HIS A 150 -11.22 9.40 -5.86
N LEU A 151 -10.70 8.50 -5.02
CA LEU A 151 -10.18 7.21 -5.46
C LEU A 151 -11.28 6.33 -6.09
N LEU A 152 -12.45 6.23 -5.46
CA LEU A 152 -13.59 5.49 -6.03
C LEU A 152 -14.02 6.08 -7.37
N SER A 153 -14.14 7.41 -7.47
CA SER A 153 -14.44 8.09 -8.72
C SER A 153 -13.39 7.81 -9.78
N ALA A 154 -12.10 7.80 -9.45
CA ALA A 154 -11.03 7.46 -10.39
C ALA A 154 -11.17 6.03 -10.94
N VAL A 155 -11.57 5.06 -10.11
CA VAL A 155 -11.79 3.67 -10.54
C VAL A 155 -13.04 3.54 -11.44
N PHE A 156 -14.13 4.26 -11.14
CA PHE A 156 -15.37 4.17 -11.93
C PHE A 156 -15.36 5.02 -13.21
N CYS A 157 -14.70 6.18 -13.19
CA CYS A 157 -14.69 7.12 -14.30
C CYS A 157 -13.53 6.91 -15.29
N SER A 158 -12.62 5.99 -15.00
CA SER A 158 -11.62 5.55 -15.97
C SER A 158 -12.30 4.73 -17.09
N ASP A 159 -11.65 4.66 -18.26
CA ASP A 159 -12.19 4.02 -19.48
C ASP A 159 -12.56 2.53 -19.33
N TYR A 160 -12.39 1.94 -18.15
CA TYR A 160 -12.86 0.59 -17.79
C TYR A 160 -14.38 0.43 -17.89
N SER A 161 -15.11 1.55 -17.92
CA SER A 161 -16.57 1.59 -18.06
C SER A 161 -17.07 1.44 -19.51
N LEU A 162 -16.18 1.30 -20.50
CA LEU A 162 -16.54 1.21 -21.93
C LEU A 162 -16.40 -0.19 -22.55
N SER A 163 -16.12 -1.23 -21.76
CA SER A 163 -16.02 -2.62 -22.26
C SER A 163 -17.08 -3.57 -21.68
N SER A 164 -18.31 -3.09 -21.46
CA SER A 164 -19.49 -3.93 -21.20
C SER A 164 -20.37 -4.06 -22.43
#